data_AF-A0A3D8TTH2-F1
#
_entry.id   AF-A0A3D8TTH2-F1
#
_cell.length_a   1.000
_cell.length_b   1.000
_cell.length_c   1.000
_cell.angle_alpha   90.00
_cell.angle_beta   90.00
_cell.angle_gamma   90.00
#
_symmetry.space_group_name_H-M   'P 1'
#
loop_
_entity.id
_entity.type
_entity.pdbx_description
1 polymer ?
#
loop_
_entity_poly.entity_id
_entity_poly.type
_entity_poly.pdbx_seq_one_letter_code
_entity_poly.pdbx_strand_id
1 'polypeptide(L)'
;MKKWLIGCCVILILGVAGVFVYKNYEKHQTPTAVRVDGSDYALTDEPADLKEIGDFVGEVQHVVDRYELPKRNLESNFLKKGTKIYLEKKQSESLAQIVFYERDGEKFVAREIIETR
;
A
#
# COMPACT_ATOMS: atom_id res chain seq x y z
N MET A 1 48.50 10.69 -15.93
CA MET A 1 47.05 10.42 -15.96
C MET A 1 46.32 11.62 -15.35
N LYS A 2 45.42 12.25 -16.11
CA LYS A 2 44.83 13.56 -15.79
C LYS A 2 43.99 13.45 -14.50
N LYS A 3 44.42 14.12 -13.41
CA LYS A 3 43.72 14.14 -12.10
C LYS A 3 42.23 14.52 -12.22
N TRP A 4 41.86 15.22 -13.28
CA TRP A 4 40.48 15.55 -13.64
C TRP A 4 39.60 14.31 -13.95
N LEU A 5 40.15 13.26 -14.56
CA LEU A 5 39.43 12.01 -14.83
C LEU A 5 39.06 11.28 -13.53
N ILE A 6 39.95 11.30 -12.54
CA ILE A 6 39.71 10.70 -11.22
C ILE A 6 38.59 11.47 -10.51
N GLY A 7 38.61 12.80 -10.57
CA GLY A 7 37.52 13.64 -10.02
C GLY A 7 36.16 13.36 -10.66
N CYS A 8 36.10 13.24 -11.99
CA CYS A 8 34.88 12.88 -12.70
C CYS A 8 34.35 11.48 -12.32
N CYS A 9 35.24 10.48 -12.18
CA CYS A 9 34.84 9.15 -11.72
C CYS A 9 34.27 9.16 -10.30
N VAL A 10 34.86 9.92 -9.38
CA VAL A 10 34.35 10.03 -8.00
C VAL A 10 32.96 10.67 -7.97
N ILE A 11 32.72 11.72 -8.75
CA ILE A 11 31.40 12.38 -8.84
C ILE A 11 30.34 11.42 -9.41
N LEU A 12 30.68 10.66 -10.45
CA LEU A 12 29.78 9.67 -11.02
C LEU A 12 29.41 8.57 -10.03
N ILE A 13 30.40 8.05 -9.29
CA ILE A 13 30.16 7.00 -8.28
C ILE A 13 29.27 7.53 -7.14
N LEU A 14 29.51 8.75 -6.65
CA LEU A 14 28.67 9.38 -5.63
C LEU A 14 27.24 9.63 -6.12
N GLY A 15 27.08 10.05 -7.38
CA GLY A 15 25.76 10.23 -7.99
C GLY A 15 24.96 8.92 -8.08
N VAL A 16 25.59 7.83 -8.55
CA VAL A 16 24.93 6.52 -8.64
C VAL A 16 24.60 5.98 -7.25
N ALA A 17 25.51 6.09 -6.29
CA ALA A 17 25.26 5.69 -4.90
C ALA A 17 24.10 6.49 -4.28
N GLY A 18 24.05 7.81 -4.53
CA GLY A 18 22.95 8.67 -4.08
C GLY A 18 21.59 8.24 -4.64
N VAL A 19 21.50 7.97 -5.94
CA VAL A 19 20.27 7.46 -6.57
C VAL A 19 19.85 6.11 -5.98
N PHE A 20 20.81 5.22 -5.76
CA PHE A 20 20.53 3.90 -5.17
C PHE A 20 19.98 4.02 -3.74
N VAL A 21 20.61 4.85 -2.91
CA VAL A 21 20.16 5.11 -1.53
C VAL A 21 18.77 5.74 -1.53
N TYR A 22 18.52 6.73 -2.39
CA TYR A 22 17.22 7.39 -2.50
C TYR A 22 16.11 6.40 -2.87
N LYS A 23 16.31 5.59 -3.92
CA LYS A 23 15.34 4.57 -4.32
C LYS A 23 15.12 3.51 -3.25
N ASN A 24 16.17 3.16 -2.49
CA ASN A 24 16.02 2.23 -1.37
C ASN A 24 15.23 2.84 -0.21
N TYR A 25 15.37 4.15 0.02
CA TYR A 25 14.66 4.87 1.06
C TYR A 25 13.15 4.96 0.79
N GLU A 26 12.74 5.30 -0.45
CA GLU A 26 11.31 5.33 -0.82
C GLU A 26 10.62 3.97 -0.64
N LYS A 27 11.30 2.86 -0.95
CA LYS A 27 10.77 1.50 -0.77
C LYS A 27 10.36 1.20 0.68
N HIS A 28 11.07 1.77 1.66
CA HIS A 28 10.76 1.51 3.07
C HIS A 28 9.53 2.27 3.58
N GLN A 29 9.03 3.26 2.83
CA GLN A 29 7.88 4.07 3.22
C GLN A 29 6.58 3.64 2.54
N THR A 30 6.60 2.60 1.69
CA THR A 30 5.38 2.12 1.03
C THR A 30 4.45 1.49 2.08
N PRO A 31 3.22 2.02 2.27
CA PRO A 31 2.29 1.45 3.22
C PRO A 31 1.78 0.09 2.74
N THR A 32 1.45 -0.78 3.69
CA THR A 32 0.71 -2.00 3.38
C THR A 32 -0.71 -1.62 2.98
N ALA A 33 -1.12 -1.99 1.78
CA ALA A 33 -2.35 -1.51 1.18
C ALA A 33 -3.09 -2.57 0.35
N VAL A 34 -4.38 -2.33 0.16
CA VAL A 34 -5.24 -3.02 -0.82
C VAL A 34 -5.97 -1.97 -1.65
N ARG A 35 -6.07 -2.19 -2.96
CA ARG A 35 -6.81 -1.29 -3.85
C ARG A 35 -8.22 -1.83 -4.05
N VAL A 36 -9.22 -1.00 -3.76
CA VAL A 36 -10.64 -1.34 -3.91
C VAL A 36 -11.32 -0.21 -4.66
N ASP A 37 -11.96 -0.54 -5.80
CA ASP A 37 -12.71 0.38 -6.66
C ASP A 37 -11.99 1.68 -7.02
N GLY A 38 -10.67 1.60 -7.17
CA GLY A 38 -9.83 2.72 -7.60
C GLY A 38 -9.21 3.54 -6.47
N SER A 39 -9.60 3.28 -5.22
CA SER A 39 -8.98 3.88 -4.02
C SER A 39 -8.01 2.91 -3.35
N ASP A 40 -6.93 3.44 -2.79
CA ASP A 40 -5.99 2.67 -1.97
C ASP A 40 -6.38 2.75 -0.51
N TYR A 41 -6.41 1.60 0.17
CA TYR A 41 -6.73 1.50 1.58
C TYR A 41 -5.53 0.97 2.34
N ALA A 42 -5.03 1.75 3.29
CA ALA A 42 -3.99 1.33 4.21
C ALA A 42 -4.55 0.31 5.20
N LEU A 43 -3.87 -0.82 5.30
CA LEU A 43 -4.23 -1.87 6.25
C LEU A 43 -3.85 -1.41 7.66
N THR A 44 -4.78 -1.60 8.60
CA THR A 44 -4.53 -1.36 10.02
C THR A 44 -4.72 -2.65 10.80
N ASP A 45 -4.12 -2.75 11.98
CA ASP A 45 -4.37 -3.85 12.92
C ASP A 45 -5.56 -3.57 13.86
N GLU A 46 -6.37 -2.55 13.56
CA GLU A 46 -7.58 -2.22 14.30
C GLU A 46 -8.65 -3.28 14.04
N PRO A 47 -9.17 -3.96 15.08
CA PRO A 47 -10.23 -4.95 14.91
C PRO A 47 -11.53 -4.27 14.49
N ALA A 48 -12.28 -4.91 13.59
CA ALA A 48 -13.54 -4.40 13.08
C ALA A 48 -14.72 -4.66 14.03
N ASP A 49 -15.64 -3.70 14.18
CA ASP A 49 -16.97 -3.99 14.74
C ASP A 49 -17.83 -4.70 13.68
N LEU A 50 -18.22 -5.94 13.95
CA LEU A 50 -19.05 -6.75 13.06
C LEU A 50 -20.39 -6.07 12.71
N LYS A 51 -20.88 -5.12 13.51
CA LYS A 51 -22.10 -4.36 13.22
C LYS A 51 -21.93 -3.35 12.10
N GLU A 52 -20.71 -2.89 11.87
CA GLU A 52 -20.33 -1.90 10.85
C GLU A 52 -20.00 -2.56 9.51
N ILE A 53 -19.75 -3.88 9.49
CA ILE A 53 -19.43 -4.63 8.28
C ILE A 53 -20.69 -4.78 7.42
N GLY A 54 -20.57 -4.31 6.18
CA GLY A 54 -21.59 -4.34 5.15
C GLY A 54 -21.32 -5.39 4.09
N ASP A 55 -21.54 -4.99 2.85
CA ASP A 55 -21.56 -5.89 1.71
C ASP A 55 -20.17 -6.43 1.37
N PHE A 56 -20.14 -7.67 0.89
CA PHE A 56 -18.94 -8.30 0.36
C PHE A 56 -18.59 -7.70 -1.01
N VAL A 57 -17.36 -7.21 -1.16
CA VAL A 57 -16.86 -6.63 -2.42
C VAL A 57 -16.25 -7.69 -3.31
N GLY A 58 -15.45 -8.58 -2.72
CA GLY A 58 -14.64 -9.54 -3.47
C GLY A 58 -13.48 -10.08 -2.66
N GLU A 59 -12.65 -10.86 -3.34
CA GLU A 59 -11.42 -11.41 -2.76
C GLU A 59 -10.20 -10.83 -3.44
N VAL A 60 -9.10 -10.68 -2.70
CA VAL A 60 -7.80 -10.29 -3.25
C VAL A 60 -7.41 -11.28 -4.35
N GLN A 61 -7.23 -10.79 -5.57
CA GLN A 61 -6.98 -11.63 -6.74
C GLN A 61 -5.49 -11.82 -7.00
N HIS A 62 -4.68 -10.80 -6.71
CA HIS A 62 -3.26 -10.78 -7.00
C HIS A 62 -2.49 -10.04 -5.90
N VAL A 63 -1.28 -10.55 -5.60
CA VAL A 63 -0.39 -9.97 -4.60
C VAL A 63 0.81 -9.39 -5.33
N VAL A 64 1.01 -8.09 -5.20
CA VAL A 64 2.16 -7.36 -5.77
C VAL A 64 3.34 -7.37 -4.79
N ASP A 65 4.49 -6.84 -5.21
CA ASP A 65 5.64 -6.71 -4.33
C ASP A 65 5.30 -5.84 -3.11
N ARG A 66 5.79 -6.23 -1.92
CA ARG A 66 5.51 -5.54 -0.66
C ARG A 66 5.94 -4.06 -0.62
N TYR A 67 6.82 -3.65 -1.53
CA TYR A 67 7.32 -2.29 -1.68
C TYR A 67 6.70 -1.56 -2.88
N GLU A 68 5.65 -2.12 -3.47
CA GLU A 68 4.86 -1.50 -4.54
C GLU A 68 3.43 -1.26 -4.04
N LEU A 69 2.85 -0.12 -4.42
CA LEU A 69 1.42 0.09 -4.21
C LEU A 69 0.62 -0.71 -5.24
N PRO A 70 -0.50 -1.34 -4.83
CA PRO A 70 -1.40 -2.03 -5.75
C PRO A 70 -1.90 -1.05 -6.82
N LYS A 71 -2.02 -1.53 -8.06
CA LYS A 71 -2.39 -0.67 -9.20
C LYS A 71 -3.78 -0.98 -9.74
N ARG A 72 -4.24 -2.22 -9.58
CA ARG A 72 -5.54 -2.68 -10.07
C ARG A 72 -6.47 -3.02 -8.91
N ASN A 73 -7.76 -3.10 -9.20
CA ASN A 73 -8.77 -3.46 -8.22
C ASN A 73 -8.49 -4.86 -7.63
N LEU A 74 -8.67 -5.01 -6.32
CA LEU A 74 -8.44 -6.24 -5.55
C LEU A 74 -6.99 -6.76 -5.61
N GLU A 75 -6.03 -5.86 -5.84
CA GLU A 75 -4.60 -6.14 -5.60
C GLU A 75 -4.20 -5.69 -4.20
N SER A 76 -3.25 -6.41 -3.59
CA SER A 76 -2.63 -6.01 -2.33
C SER A 76 -1.13 -6.29 -2.36
N ASN A 77 -0.37 -5.51 -1.60
CA ASN A 77 1.06 -5.74 -1.39
C ASN A 77 1.36 -6.51 -0.08
N PHE A 78 0.31 -6.93 0.64
CA PHE A 78 0.44 -7.59 1.95
C PHE A 78 -0.57 -8.73 2.14
N LEU A 79 -1.84 -8.52 1.78
CA LEU A 79 -2.88 -9.52 1.95
C LEU A 79 -2.67 -10.70 1.01
N LYS A 80 -3.01 -11.90 1.48
CA LYS A 80 -2.91 -13.12 0.68
C LYS A 80 -4.01 -13.15 -0.38
N LYS A 81 -3.74 -13.80 -1.50
CA LYS A 81 -4.78 -14.12 -2.49
C LYS A 81 -5.92 -14.89 -1.82
N GLY A 82 -7.17 -14.51 -2.11
CA GLY A 82 -8.37 -15.07 -1.49
C GLY A 82 -8.81 -14.37 -0.21
N THR A 83 -8.05 -13.39 0.31
CA THR A 83 -8.51 -12.57 1.43
C THR A 83 -9.78 -11.82 1.04
N LYS A 84 -10.83 -11.95 1.85
CA LYS A 84 -12.13 -11.33 1.62
C LYS A 84 -12.12 -9.86 2.03
N ILE A 85 -12.75 -9.03 1.21
CA ILE A 85 -12.90 -7.59 1.39
C ILE A 85 -14.39 -7.23 1.48
N TYR A 86 -14.73 -6.33 2.40
CA TYR A 86 -16.09 -5.89 2.67
C TYR A 86 -16.16 -4.37 2.75
N LEU A 87 -17.31 -3.79 2.40
CA LEU A 87 -17.61 -2.37 2.61
C LEU A 87 -18.16 -2.12 4.01
N GLU A 88 -18.21 -0.85 4.38
CA GLU A 88 -18.99 -0.37 5.52
C GLU A 88 -20.49 -0.39 5.24
N LYS A 89 -21.26 -0.87 6.23
CA LYS A 89 -22.72 -1.03 6.16
C LYS A 89 -23.46 0.31 6.08
N LYS A 90 -22.91 1.33 6.73
CA LYS A 90 -23.37 2.71 6.61
C LYS A 90 -22.20 3.48 6.07
N GLN A 91 -22.22 3.84 4.80
CA GLN A 91 -21.28 4.84 4.28
C GLN A 91 -21.42 6.08 5.16
N SER A 92 -20.48 6.26 6.09
CA SER A 92 -20.43 7.46 6.91
C SER A 92 -20.23 8.64 5.95
N GLU A 93 -20.95 9.75 6.16
CA GLU A 93 -20.72 11.00 5.41
C GLU A 93 -19.29 11.56 5.61
N SER A 94 -18.49 10.94 6.49
CA SER A 94 -17.07 11.26 6.65
C SER A 94 -16.27 10.90 5.40
N LEU A 95 -15.48 11.88 4.96
CA LEU A 95 -14.65 11.90 3.75
C LEU A 95 -13.64 10.74 3.56
N ALA A 96 -13.49 9.82 4.51
CA ALA A 96 -12.57 8.69 4.42
C ALA A 96 -13.38 7.40 4.32
N GLN A 97 -13.36 6.74 3.17
CA GLN A 97 -14.00 5.45 3.01
C GLN A 97 -13.24 4.40 3.85
N ILE A 98 -13.99 3.49 4.48
CA ILE A 98 -13.45 2.37 5.23
C ILE A 98 -13.81 1.07 4.50
N VAL A 99 -12.85 0.17 4.39
CA VAL A 99 -13.09 -1.22 3.99
C VAL A 99 -12.62 -2.16 5.09
N PHE A 100 -13.17 -3.36 5.12
CA PHE A 100 -12.80 -4.40 6.06
C PHE A 100 -12.15 -5.56 5.34
N TYR A 101 -11.15 -6.18 5.97
CA TYR A 101 -10.48 -7.35 5.41
C TYR A 101 -10.40 -8.48 6.44
N GLU A 102 -10.39 -9.72 5.95
CA GLU A 102 -10.27 -10.92 6.80
C GLU A 102 -8.84 -11.45 6.83
N ARG A 103 -8.27 -11.61 8.02
CA ARG A 103 -6.94 -12.18 8.27
C ARG A 103 -7.03 -13.15 9.44
N ASP A 104 -6.61 -14.39 9.21
CA ASP A 104 -6.58 -15.45 10.23
C ASP A 104 -7.93 -15.68 10.94
N GLY A 105 -9.03 -15.46 10.23
CA GLY A 105 -10.40 -15.63 10.74
C GLY A 105 -10.98 -14.41 11.46
N GLU A 106 -10.17 -13.37 11.69
CA GLU A 106 -10.58 -12.10 12.28
C GLU A 106 -10.74 -11.03 11.19
N LYS A 107 -11.57 -10.02 11.47
CA LYS A 107 -11.81 -8.90 10.55
C LYS A 107 -11.21 -7.62 11.11
N PHE A 108 -10.57 -6.87 10.23
CA PHE A 108 -9.83 -5.65 10.58
C PHE A 108 -10.22 -4.50 9.68
N VAL A 109 -9.93 -3.29 10.13
CA VAL A 109 -10.21 -2.03 9.44
C VAL A 109 -9.07 -1.70 8.47
N ALA A 110 -9.41 -1.24 7.27
CA ALA A 110 -8.49 -0.57 6.37
C ALA A 110 -9.08 0.80 5.98
N ARG A 111 -8.23 1.83 6.01
CA ARG A 111 -8.64 3.23 5.86
C ARG A 111 -8.11 3.78 4.55
N GLU A 112 -8.93 4.52 3.82
CA GLU A 112 -8.55 5.14 2.56
C GLU A 112 -7.32 6.06 2.74
N ILE A 113 -6.35 5.91 1.83
CA ILE A 113 -5.18 6.78 1.74
C ILE A 113 -5.59 8.00 0.91
N ILE A 114 -5.88 9.10 1.59
CA ILE A 114 -6.16 10.38 0.94
C ILE A 114 -4.82 11.06 0.64
N GLU A 115 -4.40 11.08 -0.64
CA GLU A 115 -3.29 11.93 -1.05
C GLU A 115 -3.72 13.40 -0.95
N THR A 116 -3.22 14.11 0.06
CA THR A 116 -3.34 15.56 0.16
C THR A 116 -2.50 16.18 -0.96
N ARG A 117 -3.14 16.49 -2.09
CA ARG A 117 -2.50 17.16 -3.23
C ARG A 117 -2.27 18.64 -2.97
#